data_AF-A0A0P7URU3-F1
#
_entry.id   AF-A0A0P7URU3-F1
#
_cell.length_a   1.000
_cell.length_b   1.000
_cell.length_c   1.000
_cell.angle_alpha   90.00
_cell.angle_beta   90.00
_cell.angle_gamma   90.00
#
_symmetry.space_group_name_H-M   'P 1'
#
loop_
_entity.id
_entity.type
_entity.pdbx_description
1 polymer ?
#
loop_
_entity_poly.entity_id
_entity_poly.type
_entity_poly.pdbx_seq_one_letter_code
_entity_poly.pdbx_strand_id
1 'polypeptide(L)'
;MIRCAMELDRRLLLAHSAAYTLSVVAGLAVVVPLALNGSHFKGRCALFSLGFWRTENRTGGGGGSADEQQEQPACVSRLIVQQWGPPAACQFPTFVGVFTVFNLFSAFLTVLLSLCVLFLSGGAAVTFSLGVLSWCNIVTDRGTRPYSCADAQSVPMYLDVDTSSFYTELTCAQVSLWCVTALWLTHAILSFLRLYHSHSQQIRGPCLSREKELLLGQPAVDSSLQHPGLHPQGTPSVFI
;
A
#
# COMPACT_ATOMS: atom_id res chain seq x y z
N MET A 1 18.87 12.72 27.84
CA MET A 1 18.83 12.83 26.36
C MET A 1 19.22 11.54 25.64
N ILE A 2 20.37 10.91 25.95
CA ILE A 2 20.85 9.68 25.27
C ILE A 2 19.87 8.49 25.39
N ARG A 3 19.22 8.31 26.55
CA ARG A 3 18.18 7.27 26.75
C ARG A 3 16.90 7.48 25.92
N CYS A 4 16.48 8.73 25.66
CA CYS A 4 15.32 8.99 24.78
C CYS A 4 15.66 8.74 23.30
N ALA A 5 16.89 9.06 22.88
CA ALA A 5 17.32 8.84 21.50
C ALA A 5 17.42 7.35 21.15
N MET A 6 17.97 6.53 22.06
CA MET A 6 18.05 5.07 21.86
C MET A 6 16.68 4.37 21.89
N GLU A 7 15.76 4.80 22.75
CA GLU A 7 14.40 4.22 22.82
C GLU A 7 13.57 4.55 21.56
N LEU A 8 13.72 5.77 21.02
CA LEU A 8 13.03 6.17 19.79
C LEU A 8 13.54 5.38 18.57
N ASP A 9 14.86 5.18 18.46
CA ASP A 9 15.46 4.42 17.36
C ASP A 9 15.03 2.93 17.40
N ARG A 10 14.97 2.33 18.60
CA ARG A 10 14.47 0.96 18.79
C ARG A 10 13.00 0.80 18.38
N ARG A 11 12.12 1.72 18.80
CA ARG A 11 10.69 1.70 18.41
C ARG A 11 10.51 1.89 16.92
N LEU A 12 11.28 2.78 16.34
CA LEU A 12 11.25 3.08 14.91
C LEU A 12 11.77 1.90 14.08
N LEU A 13 12.73 1.14 14.61
CA LEU A 13 13.23 -0.11 14.02
C LEU A 13 12.18 -1.22 14.05
N LEU A 14 11.51 -1.43 15.19
CA LEU A 14 10.42 -2.39 15.32
C LEU A 14 9.22 -2.05 14.40
N ALA A 15 8.83 -0.78 14.34
CA ALA A 15 7.76 -0.33 13.45
C ALA A 15 8.10 -0.59 11.97
N HIS A 16 9.35 -0.36 11.58
CA HIS A 16 9.80 -0.60 10.21
C HIS A 16 9.81 -2.09 9.88
N SER A 17 10.29 -2.96 10.79
CA SER A 17 10.26 -4.41 10.57
C SER A 17 8.83 -4.97 10.52
N ALA A 18 7.92 -4.45 11.35
CA ALA A 18 6.52 -4.87 11.34
C ALA A 18 5.83 -4.44 10.04
N ALA A 19 5.98 -3.17 9.65
CA ALA A 19 5.45 -2.65 8.39
C ALA A 19 6.02 -3.41 7.19
N TYR A 20 7.29 -3.82 7.23
CA TYR A 20 7.92 -4.62 6.20
C TYR A 20 7.29 -6.00 6.06
N THR A 21 7.13 -6.70 7.19
CA THR A 21 6.52 -8.03 7.22
C THR A 21 5.08 -7.97 6.69
N LEU A 22 4.32 -6.95 7.10
CA LEU A 22 2.96 -6.72 6.60
C LEU A 22 2.95 -6.43 5.09
N SER A 23 3.92 -5.68 4.56
CA SER A 23 4.03 -5.43 3.11
C SER A 23 4.24 -6.72 2.33
N VAL A 24 5.08 -7.64 2.82
CA VAL A 24 5.31 -8.93 2.17
C VAL A 24 4.04 -9.77 2.15
N VAL A 25 3.34 -9.87 3.28
CA VAL A 25 2.07 -10.61 3.38
C VAL A 25 1.02 -10.00 2.44
N ALA A 26 0.88 -8.67 2.43
CA ALA A 26 -0.04 -7.98 1.54
C ALA A 26 0.33 -8.17 0.06
N GLY A 27 1.63 -8.17 -0.28
CA GLY A 27 2.11 -8.46 -1.63
C GLY A 27 1.75 -9.87 -2.09
N LEU A 28 1.91 -10.89 -1.23
CA LEU A 28 1.45 -12.26 -1.51
C LEU A 28 -0.06 -12.34 -1.67
N ALA A 29 -0.81 -11.60 -0.86
CA ALA A 29 -2.27 -11.48 -0.97
C ALA A 29 -2.74 -10.73 -2.23
N VAL A 30 -1.84 -10.10 -2.99
CA VAL A 30 -2.10 -9.64 -4.37
C VAL A 30 -1.77 -10.73 -5.37
N VAL A 31 -0.59 -11.35 -5.26
CA VAL A 31 -0.06 -12.29 -6.26
C VAL A 31 -0.86 -13.59 -6.32
N VAL A 32 -1.17 -14.20 -5.17
CA VAL A 32 -1.88 -15.48 -5.11
C VAL A 32 -3.25 -15.42 -5.78
N PRO A 33 -4.17 -14.51 -5.40
CA PRO A 33 -5.48 -14.46 -6.05
C PRO A 33 -5.42 -14.08 -7.54
N LEU A 34 -4.47 -13.24 -7.95
CA LEU A 34 -4.28 -12.93 -9.37
C LEU A 34 -3.75 -14.10 -10.18
N ALA A 35 -2.90 -14.95 -9.59
CA ALA A 35 -2.40 -16.16 -10.23
C ALA A 35 -3.50 -17.21 -10.38
N LEU A 36 -4.34 -17.40 -9.34
CA LEU A 36 -5.50 -18.29 -9.38
C LEU A 36 -6.54 -17.80 -10.39
N ASN A 37 -6.86 -16.51 -10.37
CA ASN A 37 -7.76 -15.93 -11.36
C ASN A 37 -7.17 -16.05 -12.78
N GLY A 38 -5.87 -15.83 -12.94
CA GLY A 38 -5.18 -16.00 -14.21
C GLY A 38 -5.29 -17.43 -14.77
N SER A 39 -5.17 -18.46 -13.92
CA SER A 39 -5.32 -19.85 -14.36
C SER A 39 -6.77 -20.19 -14.72
N HIS A 40 -7.74 -19.73 -13.93
CA HIS A 40 -9.18 -19.94 -14.18
C HIS A 40 -9.62 -19.32 -15.51
N PHE A 41 -9.04 -18.16 -15.86
CA PHE A 41 -9.28 -17.47 -17.12
C PHE A 41 -8.37 -17.93 -18.28
N LYS A 42 -7.63 -19.04 -18.12
CA LYS A 42 -6.70 -19.57 -19.14
C LYS A 42 -5.69 -18.52 -19.64
N GLY A 43 -5.23 -17.65 -18.75
CA GLY A 43 -4.30 -16.55 -19.05
C GLY A 43 -4.93 -15.29 -19.65
N ARG A 44 -6.26 -15.24 -19.81
CA ARG A 44 -6.97 -14.07 -20.35
C ARG A 44 -7.31 -13.06 -19.24
N CYS A 45 -7.28 -11.77 -19.57
CA CYS A 45 -7.58 -10.71 -18.60
C CYS A 45 -9.05 -10.30 -18.68
N ALA A 46 -9.79 -10.49 -17.58
CA ALA A 46 -11.20 -10.11 -17.50
C ALA A 46 -11.41 -8.59 -17.39
N LEU A 47 -10.46 -7.88 -16.77
CA LEU A 47 -10.51 -6.43 -16.54
C LEU A 47 -10.54 -5.68 -17.87
N PHE A 48 -11.44 -4.70 -18.01
CA PHE A 48 -11.63 -3.92 -19.26
C PHE A 48 -11.92 -4.77 -20.51
N SER A 49 -12.48 -5.96 -20.33
CA SER A 49 -13.02 -6.73 -21.46
C SER A 49 -14.25 -6.05 -22.07
N LEU A 50 -14.69 -6.55 -23.22
CA LEU A 50 -15.91 -6.12 -23.89
C LEU A 50 -16.80 -7.35 -24.10
N GLY A 51 -18.07 -7.23 -23.75
CA GLY A 51 -19.04 -8.29 -23.91
C GLY A 51 -20.46 -7.80 -23.76
N PHE A 52 -21.40 -8.64 -24.19
CA PHE A 52 -22.83 -8.38 -24.09
C PHE A 52 -23.57 -9.69 -23.81
N TRP A 53 -24.75 -9.57 -23.24
CA TRP A 53 -25.61 -10.72 -23.01
C TRP A 53 -26.45 -11.02 -24.25
N ARG A 54 -26.45 -12.28 -24.67
CA ARG A 54 -27.35 -12.80 -25.69
C ARG A 54 -28.35 -13.74 -25.03
N THR A 55 -29.62 -13.45 -25.27
CA THR A 55 -30.72 -14.30 -24.84
C THR A 55 -31.13 -15.19 -26.00
N GLU A 56 -30.96 -16.50 -25.85
CA GLU A 56 -31.44 -17.47 -26.85
C GLU A 56 -32.80 -17.99 -26.43
N ASN A 57 -33.84 -17.57 -27.17
CA ASN A 57 -35.12 -18.25 -27.09
C ASN A 57 -34.94 -19.59 -27.81
N ARG A 58 -35.07 -20.70 -27.07
CA ARG A 58 -35.13 -22.03 -27.67
C ARG A 58 -36.40 -22.10 -28.54
N THR A 59 -36.33 -21.66 -29.78
CA THR A 59 -37.39 -21.90 -30.78
C THR A 59 -37.38 -23.39 -31.05
N GLY A 60 -38.43 -24.06 -30.59
CA GLY A 60 -38.62 -25.51 -30.72
C GLY A 60 -38.42 -26.00 -32.15
N GLY A 61 -37.26 -26.58 -32.42
CA GLY A 61 -37.02 -27.44 -33.57
C GLY A 61 -37.58 -28.83 -33.30
N GLY A 62 -38.88 -28.98 -33.56
CA GLY A 62 -39.51 -30.19 -34.10
C GLY A 62 -39.41 -31.53 -33.35
N GLY A 63 -40.54 -31.95 -32.79
CA GLY A 63 -41.02 -33.32 -32.95
C GLY A 63 -41.00 -34.20 -31.71
N GLY A 64 -42.20 -34.54 -31.22
CA GLY A 64 -42.44 -35.83 -30.54
C GLY A 64 -43.06 -35.72 -29.16
N SER A 65 -44.32 -36.15 -29.10
CA SER A 65 -45.05 -36.70 -27.95
C SER A 65 -45.27 -35.81 -26.72
N ALA A 66 -46.54 -35.50 -26.51
CA ALA A 66 -47.11 -35.02 -25.27
C ALA A 66 -46.93 -36.08 -24.17
N ASP A 67 -45.92 -35.90 -23.33
CA ASP A 67 -45.99 -36.22 -21.91
C ASP A 67 -44.93 -35.40 -21.15
N GLU A 68 -45.20 -35.17 -19.86
CA GLU A 68 -44.31 -34.60 -18.83
C GLU A 68 -44.23 -33.06 -18.65
N GLN A 69 -44.91 -32.64 -17.57
CA GLN A 69 -44.51 -31.65 -16.55
C GLN A 69 -43.68 -30.42 -16.95
N GLN A 70 -44.38 -29.29 -17.07
CA GLN A 70 -44.00 -27.95 -16.60
C GLN A 70 -42.50 -27.60 -16.61
N GLU A 71 -41.91 -27.56 -17.80
CA GLU A 71 -40.64 -26.89 -18.03
C GLU A 71 -40.92 -25.46 -18.55
N GLN A 72 -40.57 -24.46 -17.73
CA GLN A 72 -40.47 -23.07 -18.18
C GLN A 72 -39.70 -23.05 -19.51
N PRO A 73 -40.07 -22.22 -20.50
CA PRO A 73 -39.16 -21.94 -21.60
C PRO A 73 -37.89 -21.33 -21.00
N ALA A 74 -36.86 -22.16 -20.80
CA ALA A 74 -35.61 -21.75 -20.20
C ALA A 74 -34.96 -20.78 -21.19
N CYS A 75 -35.20 -19.50 -20.95
CA CYS A 75 -34.62 -18.40 -21.69
C CYS A 75 -33.14 -18.35 -21.30
N VAL A 76 -32.31 -19.14 -21.98
CA VAL A 76 -30.89 -19.27 -21.65
C VAL A 76 -30.20 -17.97 -22.06
N SER A 77 -29.84 -17.17 -21.06
CA SER A 77 -29.00 -16.00 -21.23
C SER A 77 -27.53 -16.43 -21.18
N ARG A 78 -26.77 -16.16 -22.25
CA ARG A 78 -25.33 -16.42 -22.35
C ARG A 78 -24.57 -15.10 -22.45
N LEU A 79 -23.46 -14.99 -21.72
CA LEU A 79 -22.54 -13.86 -21.86
C LEU A 79 -21.56 -14.15 -23.00
N ILE A 80 -21.49 -13.25 -23.97
CA ILE A 80 -20.53 -13.33 -25.07
C ILE A 80 -19.46 -12.27 -24.85
N VAL A 81 -18.24 -12.70 -24.53
CA VAL A 81 -17.06 -11.82 -24.47
C VAL A 81 -16.49 -11.69 -25.88
N GLN A 82 -16.57 -10.49 -26.45
CA GLN A 82 -16.03 -10.18 -27.78
C GLN A 82 -14.52 -10.04 -27.74
N GLN A 83 -14.02 -9.33 -26.73
CA GLN A 83 -12.60 -9.02 -26.59
C GLN A 83 -12.20 -9.07 -25.12
N TRP A 84 -11.13 -9.79 -24.83
CA TRP A 84 -10.51 -9.79 -23.52
C TRP A 84 -9.69 -8.53 -23.31
N GLY A 85 -9.57 -8.12 -22.05
CA GLY A 85 -8.83 -6.93 -21.69
C GLY A 85 -7.35 -6.99 -22.01
N PRO A 86 -6.66 -5.83 -21.98
CA PRO A 86 -5.22 -5.78 -22.20
C PRO A 86 -4.50 -6.58 -21.12
N PRO A 87 -3.52 -7.45 -21.47
CA PRO A 87 -2.74 -8.21 -20.49
C PRO A 87 -2.08 -7.32 -19.43
N ALA A 88 -1.68 -6.11 -19.81
CA ALA A 88 -1.08 -5.11 -18.92
C ALA A 88 -1.97 -4.77 -17.71
N ALA A 89 -3.30 -4.78 -17.84
CA ALA A 89 -4.21 -4.46 -16.73
C ALA A 89 -4.17 -5.52 -15.61
N CYS A 90 -3.95 -6.79 -15.95
CA CYS A 90 -3.80 -7.88 -14.99
C CYS A 90 -2.33 -8.07 -14.54
N GLN A 91 -1.37 -7.81 -15.44
CA GLN A 91 0.06 -7.98 -15.17
C GLN A 91 0.63 -6.87 -14.29
N PHE A 92 0.17 -5.63 -14.44
CA PHE A 92 0.71 -4.50 -13.68
C PHE A 92 0.51 -4.65 -12.15
N PRO A 93 -0.68 -5.00 -11.64
CA PRO A 93 -0.86 -5.30 -10.21
C PRO A 93 -0.04 -6.50 -9.73
N THR A 94 0.11 -7.53 -10.56
CA THR A 94 0.95 -8.70 -10.25
C THR A 94 2.41 -8.29 -10.10
N PHE A 95 2.93 -7.47 -11.02
CA PHE A 95 4.28 -6.92 -10.97
C PHE A 95 4.50 -6.11 -9.69
N VAL A 96 3.56 -5.24 -9.32
CA VAL A 96 3.64 -4.48 -8.06
C VAL A 96 3.66 -5.39 -6.84
N GLY A 97 2.82 -6.44 -6.81
CA GLY A 97 2.81 -7.42 -5.72
C GLY A 97 4.14 -8.16 -5.60
N VAL A 98 4.67 -8.67 -6.71
CA VAL A 98 5.97 -9.35 -6.78
C VAL A 98 7.10 -8.42 -6.36
N PHE A 99 7.13 -7.19 -6.88
CA PHE A 99 8.13 -6.19 -6.50
C PHE A 99 8.06 -5.92 -4.99
N THR A 100 6.85 -5.74 -4.44
CA THR A 100 6.66 -5.53 -2.99
C THR A 100 7.24 -6.66 -2.14
N VAL A 101 7.14 -7.92 -2.58
CA VAL A 101 7.71 -9.08 -1.89
C VAL A 101 9.25 -9.07 -1.92
N PHE A 102 9.86 -8.66 -3.04
CA PHE A 102 11.31 -8.74 -3.25
C PHE A 102 12.12 -7.53 -2.76
N ASN A 103 11.49 -6.42 -2.37
CA ASN A 103 12.18 -5.19 -1.98
C ASN A 103 12.90 -5.28 -0.62
N LEU A 104 13.98 -6.06 -0.54
CA LEU A 104 14.68 -6.42 0.70
C LEU A 104 15.87 -5.52 1.09
N PHE A 105 16.36 -4.62 0.23
CA PHE A 105 17.75 -4.16 0.36
C PHE A 105 17.94 -2.63 0.34
N SER A 106 18.38 -2.10 1.49
CA SER A 106 19.05 -0.81 1.75
C SER A 106 18.21 0.36 2.28
N ALA A 107 18.65 0.87 3.45
CA ALA A 107 18.07 1.99 4.20
C ALA A 107 18.17 3.37 3.49
N PHE A 108 19.14 3.54 2.57
CA PHE A 108 19.28 4.79 1.81
C PHE A 108 18.43 4.79 0.54
N LEU A 109 18.22 3.60 -0.04
CA LEU A 109 17.31 3.41 -1.17
C LEU A 109 15.85 3.38 -0.73
N THR A 110 15.54 3.07 0.54
CA THR A 110 14.16 2.96 1.04
C THR A 110 13.32 4.23 0.87
N VAL A 111 13.86 5.46 0.94
CA VAL A 111 13.02 6.66 0.73
C VAL A 111 12.57 6.74 -0.73
N LEU A 112 13.50 6.77 -1.68
CA LEU A 112 13.19 6.86 -3.10
C LEU A 112 12.37 5.66 -3.56
N LEU A 113 12.77 4.45 -3.15
CA LEU A 113 12.07 3.22 -3.43
C LEU A 113 10.64 3.25 -2.84
N SER A 114 10.46 3.70 -1.60
CA SER A 114 9.13 3.75 -0.98
C SER A 114 8.19 4.71 -1.70
N LEU A 115 8.68 5.86 -2.15
CA LEU A 115 7.90 6.79 -2.96
C LEU A 115 7.57 6.19 -4.33
N CYS A 116 8.56 5.61 -5.01
CA CYS A 116 8.33 4.93 -6.29
C CYS A 116 7.28 3.82 -6.16
N VAL A 117 7.41 2.94 -5.16
CA VAL A 117 6.45 1.85 -4.96
C VAL A 117 5.08 2.36 -4.54
N LEU A 118 5.00 3.41 -3.72
CA LEU A 118 3.73 4.06 -3.36
C LEU A 118 2.96 4.53 -4.61
N PHE A 119 3.65 5.22 -5.53
CA PHE A 119 3.00 5.67 -6.78
C PHE A 119 2.62 4.50 -7.68
N LEU A 120 3.50 3.51 -7.84
CA LEU A 120 3.22 2.32 -8.64
C LEU A 120 2.05 1.51 -8.08
N SER A 121 2.00 1.31 -6.76
CA SER A 121 0.93 0.56 -6.11
C SER A 121 -0.38 1.32 -6.10
N GLY A 122 -0.35 2.65 -5.87
CA GLY A 122 -1.54 3.50 -5.98
C GLY A 122 -2.11 3.49 -7.40
N GLY A 123 -1.24 3.62 -8.42
CA GLY A 123 -1.64 3.48 -9.82
C GLY A 123 -2.27 2.11 -10.11
N ALA A 124 -1.62 1.02 -9.64
CA ALA A 124 -2.13 -0.33 -9.82
C ALA A 124 -3.49 -0.54 -9.12
N ALA A 125 -3.65 -0.04 -7.89
CA ALA A 125 -4.89 -0.14 -7.14
C ALA A 125 -6.05 0.58 -7.86
N VAL A 126 -5.81 1.77 -8.42
CA VAL A 126 -6.81 2.52 -9.18
C VAL A 126 -7.17 1.81 -10.48
N THR A 127 -6.16 1.45 -11.30
CA THR A 127 -6.40 0.74 -12.58
C THR A 127 -7.14 -0.57 -12.35
N PHE A 128 -6.75 -1.33 -11.32
CA PHE A 128 -7.39 -2.59 -10.98
C PHE A 128 -8.83 -2.39 -10.50
N SER A 129 -9.08 -1.40 -9.63
CA SER A 129 -10.44 -1.07 -9.15
C SER A 129 -11.38 -0.69 -10.30
N LEU A 130 -10.89 0.13 -11.24
CA LEU A 130 -11.66 0.49 -12.44
C LEU A 130 -11.92 -0.71 -13.35
N GLY A 131 -10.93 -1.60 -13.50
CA GLY A 131 -11.09 -2.81 -14.31
C GLY A 131 -12.07 -3.82 -13.71
N VAL A 132 -12.07 -3.98 -12.38
CA VAL A 132 -13.06 -4.80 -11.65
C VAL A 132 -14.47 -4.21 -11.82
N LEU A 133 -14.62 -2.89 -11.67
CA LEU A 133 -15.89 -2.20 -11.91
C LEU A 133 -16.37 -2.40 -13.35
N SER A 134 -15.48 -2.27 -14.34
CA SER A 134 -15.79 -2.51 -15.75
C SER A 134 -16.27 -3.94 -15.99
N TRP A 135 -15.60 -4.93 -15.40
CA TRP A 135 -16.01 -6.33 -15.50
C TRP A 135 -17.36 -6.59 -14.84
N CYS A 136 -17.58 -6.07 -13.63
CA CYS A 136 -18.87 -6.16 -12.94
C CYS A 136 -20.00 -5.55 -13.77
N ASN A 137 -19.77 -4.42 -14.44
CA ASN A 137 -20.77 -3.81 -15.32
C ASN A 137 -21.12 -4.70 -16.53
N ILE A 138 -20.20 -5.51 -17.04
CA ILE A 138 -20.48 -6.44 -18.14
C ILE A 138 -21.28 -7.63 -17.64
N VAL A 139 -20.84 -8.21 -16.52
CA VAL A 139 -21.46 -9.40 -15.93
C VAL A 139 -22.86 -9.12 -15.37
N THR A 140 -23.09 -7.94 -14.81
CA THR A 140 -24.42 -7.51 -14.33
C THR A 140 -25.24 -6.77 -15.38
N ASP A 141 -24.69 -6.58 -16.58
CA ASP A 141 -25.27 -5.75 -17.64
C ASP A 141 -25.71 -4.37 -17.13
N ARG A 142 -24.77 -3.66 -16.48
CA ARG A 142 -24.96 -2.36 -15.83
C ARG A 142 -26.11 -2.33 -14.81
N GLY A 143 -26.33 -3.45 -14.12
CA GLY A 143 -27.36 -3.59 -13.09
C GLY A 143 -28.76 -3.92 -13.63
N THR A 144 -28.91 -4.27 -14.92
CA THR A 144 -30.19 -4.77 -15.45
C THR A 144 -30.48 -6.20 -15.00
N ARG A 145 -29.44 -6.98 -14.66
CA ARG A 145 -29.57 -8.33 -14.12
C ARG A 145 -30.06 -8.28 -12.66
N PRO A 146 -30.91 -9.22 -12.22
CA PRO A 146 -31.49 -9.21 -10.88
C PRO A 146 -30.52 -9.65 -9.76
N TYR A 147 -29.27 -9.95 -10.10
CA TYR A 147 -28.25 -10.47 -9.19
C TYR A 147 -27.07 -9.50 -9.10
N SER A 148 -26.36 -9.51 -7.96
CA SER A 148 -25.19 -8.65 -7.76
C SER A 148 -23.95 -9.18 -8.50
N CYS A 149 -22.88 -8.38 -8.60
CA CYS A 149 -21.62 -8.85 -9.18
C CYS A 149 -21.03 -10.05 -8.42
N ALA A 150 -21.24 -10.11 -7.10
CA ALA A 150 -20.82 -11.24 -6.27
C ALA A 150 -21.61 -12.50 -6.61
N ASP A 151 -22.94 -12.37 -6.74
CA ASP A 151 -23.82 -13.50 -7.06
C ASP A 151 -23.58 -14.03 -8.47
N ALA A 152 -23.12 -13.17 -9.38
CA ALA A 152 -22.89 -13.54 -10.77
C ALA A 152 -21.82 -14.63 -10.95
N GLN A 153 -20.92 -14.83 -9.98
CA GLN A 153 -19.96 -15.94 -10.02
C GLN A 153 -20.64 -17.32 -9.93
N SER A 154 -21.87 -17.38 -9.38
CA SER A 154 -22.68 -18.60 -9.29
C SER A 154 -23.61 -18.80 -10.49
N VAL A 155 -23.70 -17.81 -11.39
CA VAL A 155 -24.56 -17.85 -12.58
C VAL A 155 -23.76 -18.44 -13.76
N PRO A 156 -24.27 -19.45 -14.46
CA PRO A 156 -23.56 -20.02 -15.61
C PRO A 156 -23.50 -19.00 -16.75
N MET A 157 -22.32 -18.39 -16.96
CA MET A 157 -22.06 -17.45 -18.06
C MET A 157 -21.76 -18.16 -19.39
N TYR A 158 -21.58 -19.48 -19.37
CA TYR A 158 -21.23 -20.34 -20.53
C TYR A 158 -20.01 -19.84 -21.31
N LEU A 159 -18.98 -19.42 -20.59
CA LEU A 159 -17.68 -19.09 -21.14
C LEU A 159 -16.78 -20.33 -21.13
N ASP A 160 -15.78 -20.36 -22.01
CA ASP A 160 -14.72 -21.39 -22.00
C ASP A 160 -13.67 -21.13 -20.89
N VAL A 161 -14.07 -20.51 -19.78
CA VAL A 161 -13.22 -20.20 -18.62
C VAL A 161 -13.97 -20.50 -17.33
N ASP A 162 -13.24 -20.76 -16.26
CA ASP A 162 -13.84 -20.95 -14.94
C ASP A 162 -14.12 -19.59 -14.28
N THR A 163 -15.37 -19.38 -13.90
CA THR A 163 -15.85 -18.12 -13.29
C THR A 163 -16.39 -18.32 -11.88
N SER A 164 -16.20 -19.50 -11.25
CA SER A 164 -16.84 -19.82 -9.96
C SER A 164 -16.40 -18.93 -8.79
N SER A 165 -15.22 -18.31 -8.88
CA SER A 165 -14.59 -17.56 -7.78
C SER A 165 -13.98 -16.24 -8.23
N PHE A 166 -14.30 -15.75 -9.44
CA PHE A 166 -13.66 -14.55 -9.99
C PHE A 166 -13.86 -13.34 -9.06
N TYR A 167 -15.05 -13.19 -8.45
CA TYR A 167 -15.35 -12.01 -7.64
C TYR A 167 -14.51 -12.01 -6.36
N THR A 168 -14.47 -13.14 -5.65
CA THR A 168 -13.70 -13.27 -4.41
C THR A 168 -12.20 -13.07 -4.64
N GLU A 169 -11.63 -13.70 -5.68
CA GLU A 169 -10.21 -13.54 -6.01
C GLU A 169 -9.88 -12.08 -6.40
N LEU A 170 -10.69 -11.48 -7.27
CA LEU A 170 -10.48 -10.08 -7.68
C LEU A 170 -10.65 -9.11 -6.50
N THR A 171 -11.68 -9.27 -5.66
CA THR A 171 -11.87 -8.39 -4.49
C THR A 171 -10.75 -8.56 -3.46
N CYS A 172 -10.26 -9.79 -3.24
CA CYS A 172 -9.10 -10.04 -2.38
C CYS A 172 -7.85 -9.30 -2.88
N ALA A 173 -7.56 -9.39 -4.19
CA ALA A 173 -6.46 -8.67 -4.80
C ALA A 173 -6.63 -7.14 -4.72
N GLN A 174 -7.86 -6.63 -4.91
CA GLN A 174 -8.17 -5.21 -4.85
C GLN A 174 -7.91 -4.62 -3.47
N VAL A 175 -8.43 -5.27 -2.41
CA VAL A 175 -8.22 -4.83 -1.03
C VAL A 175 -6.73 -4.88 -0.69
N SER A 176 -6.06 -5.97 -1.07
CA SER A 176 -4.62 -6.15 -0.83
C SER A 176 -3.76 -5.08 -1.50
N LEU A 177 -4.10 -4.63 -2.72
CA LEU A 177 -3.41 -3.51 -3.39
C LEU A 177 -3.53 -2.18 -2.64
N TRP A 178 -4.72 -1.88 -2.10
CA TRP A 178 -4.91 -0.70 -1.26
C TRP A 178 -4.15 -0.82 0.07
N CYS A 179 -4.10 -2.01 0.67
CA CYS A 179 -3.27 -2.28 1.84
C CYS A 179 -1.78 -2.06 1.53
N VAL A 180 -1.27 -2.60 0.41
CA VAL A 180 0.10 -2.38 -0.05
C VAL A 180 0.38 -0.87 -0.18
N THR A 181 -0.53 -0.12 -0.79
CA THR A 181 -0.39 1.34 -0.95
C THR A 181 -0.31 2.07 0.40
N ALA A 182 -1.16 1.71 1.37
CA ALA A 182 -1.13 2.29 2.72
C ALA A 182 0.16 1.94 3.48
N LEU A 183 0.66 0.70 3.32
CA LEU A 183 1.90 0.26 3.93
C LEU A 183 3.11 1.00 3.35
N TRP A 184 3.17 1.19 2.02
CA TRP A 184 4.23 1.96 1.39
C TRP A 184 4.19 3.46 1.74
N LEU A 185 3.00 4.02 1.94
CA LEU A 185 2.86 5.37 2.50
C LEU A 185 3.44 5.43 3.92
N THR A 186 3.17 4.42 4.75
CA THR A 186 3.74 4.32 6.10
C THR A 186 5.26 4.21 6.05
N HIS A 187 5.82 3.39 5.15
CA HIS A 187 7.27 3.29 4.93
C HIS A 187 7.89 4.62 4.51
N ALA A 188 7.25 5.37 3.61
CA ALA A 188 7.71 6.69 3.19
C ALA A 188 7.73 7.68 4.36
N ILE A 189 6.67 7.72 5.18
CA ILE A 189 6.58 8.57 6.37
C ILE A 189 7.66 8.20 7.39
N LEU A 190 7.80 6.92 7.74
CA LEU A 190 8.80 6.47 8.71
C LEU A 190 10.23 6.77 8.23
N SER A 191 10.50 6.60 6.93
CA SER A 191 11.81 6.89 6.34
C SER A 191 12.10 8.40 6.35
N PHE A 192 11.11 9.24 6.06
CA PHE A 192 11.24 10.69 6.18
C PHE A 192 11.47 11.14 7.63
N LEU A 193 10.74 10.57 8.60
CA LEU A 193 10.94 10.85 10.01
C LEU A 193 12.33 10.45 10.50
N ARG A 194 12.86 9.30 10.04
CA ARG A 194 14.25 8.89 10.30
C ARG A 194 15.25 9.90 9.76
N LEU A 195 15.10 10.32 8.50
CA LEU A 195 15.98 11.28 7.87
C LEU A 195 15.92 12.64 8.56
N TYR A 196 14.72 13.11 8.87
CA TYR A 196 14.49 14.37 9.58
C TYR A 196 15.11 14.34 10.98
N HIS A 197 14.91 13.26 11.74
CA HIS A 197 15.51 13.12 13.06
C HIS A 197 17.04 13.04 12.98
N SER A 198 17.58 12.28 12.03
CA SER A 198 19.03 12.18 11.79
C SER A 198 19.64 13.56 11.52
N HIS A 199 19.02 14.33 10.61
CA HIS A 199 19.46 15.69 10.30
C HIS A 199 19.31 16.64 11.49
N SER A 200 18.21 16.54 12.24
CA SER A 200 17.97 17.36 13.44
C SER A 200 19.01 17.10 14.55
N GLN A 201 19.39 15.85 14.78
CA GLN A 201 20.44 15.49 15.73
C GLN A 201 21.79 16.06 15.30
N GLN A 202 22.11 16.01 14.00
CA GLN A 202 23.35 16.54 13.46
C GLN A 202 23.45 18.07 13.60
N ILE A 203 22.34 18.80 13.49
CA ILE A 203 22.29 20.26 13.73
C ILE A 203 22.33 20.60 15.23
N ARG A 204 21.65 19.81 16.08
CA ARG A 204 21.58 20.08 17.53
C ARG A 204 22.87 19.72 18.28
N GLY A 205 23.62 18.72 17.82
CA GLY A 205 24.87 18.27 18.44
C GLY A 205 25.90 19.40 18.64
N PRO A 206 26.28 20.14 17.57
CA PRO A 206 27.24 21.24 17.65
C PRO A 206 26.79 22.39 18.54
N CYS A 207 25.51 22.78 18.47
CA CYS A 207 24.97 23.87 19.29
C CYS A 207 24.95 23.51 20.78
N LEU A 208 24.58 22.27 21.12
CA LEU A 208 24.51 21.81 22.51
C LEU A 208 25.90 21.60 23.11
N SER A 209 26.90 21.19 22.31
CA SER A 209 28.30 21.17 22.76
C SER A 209 28.85 22.58 23.00
N ARG A 210 28.55 23.53 22.11
CA ARG A 210 28.96 24.94 22.27
C ARG A 210 28.33 25.59 23.50
N GLU A 211 27.06 25.31 23.77
CA GLU A 211 26.35 25.82 24.95
C GLU A 211 26.90 25.21 26.25
N LYS A 212 27.27 23.93 26.23
CA LYS A 212 27.96 23.28 27.37
C LYS A 212 29.35 23.83 27.63
N GLU A 213 30.12 24.13 26.59
CA GLU A 213 31.44 24.76 26.72
C GLU A 213 31.34 26.17 27.31
N LEU A 214 30.32 26.96 26.96
CA LEU A 214 30.08 28.28 27.53
C LEU A 214 29.68 28.23 29.02
N LEU A 215 28.90 27.22 29.43
CA LEU A 215 28.48 27.06 30.82
C LEU A 215 29.57 26.46 31.72
N LEU A 216 30.47 25.63 31.16
CA LEU A 216 31.63 25.07 31.87
C LEU A 216 32.85 25.99 31.83
N GLY A 217 32.93 26.87 30.83
CA GLY A 217 33.97 27.88 30.66
C GLY A 217 33.72 29.18 31.42
N GLN A 218 32.55 29.35 32.05
CA GLN A 218 32.31 30.43 33.00
C GLN A 218 33.18 30.15 34.24
N PRO A 219 34.33 30.83 34.42
CA PRO A 219 35.14 30.61 35.60
C PRO A 219 34.35 31.13 36.80
N ALA A 220 34.55 30.53 37.96
CA ALA A 220 34.13 31.02 39.26
C ALA A 220 34.75 32.41 39.56
N VAL A 221 34.32 33.44 38.84
CA VAL A 221 34.61 34.87 39.08
C VAL A 221 33.38 35.45 39.77
N ASP A 222 32.98 34.86 40.89
CA ASP A 222 31.88 35.39 41.70
C ASP A 222 32.16 35.19 43.21
N SER A 223 33.43 35.17 43.62
CA SER A 223 33.79 35.03 45.05
C SER A 223 34.91 35.94 45.55
N SER A 224 35.20 37.04 44.84
CA SER A 224 36.08 38.08 45.36
C SER A 224 35.72 39.43 44.77
N LEU A 225 34.79 40.17 45.38
CA LEU A 225 34.82 41.64 45.52
C LEU A 225 33.54 42.14 46.18
N GLN A 226 33.52 42.05 47.51
CA GLN A 226 32.61 42.82 48.35
C GLN A 226 33.43 43.57 49.39
N HIS A 227 33.83 44.81 49.08
CA HIS A 227 33.58 45.99 49.92
C HIS A 227 34.18 47.28 49.29
N PRO A 228 33.41 48.37 49.13
CA PRO A 228 33.94 49.71 48.92
C PRO A 228 34.04 50.46 50.26
N GLY A 229 35.10 51.25 50.48
CA GLY A 229 35.16 52.19 51.60
C GLY A 229 36.55 52.72 51.99
N LEU A 230 36.85 53.94 51.52
CA LEU A 230 37.69 55.01 52.12
C LEU A 230 39.15 54.72 52.60
N HIS A 231 40.13 55.36 51.92
CA HIS A 231 40.87 56.59 52.34
C HIS A 231 42.31 56.58 51.76
N PRO A 232 42.81 57.67 51.13
CA PRO A 232 44.21 57.78 50.74
C PRO A 232 45.00 58.61 51.76
N GLN A 233 46.28 58.26 52.02
CA GLN A 233 47.42 59.17 52.17
C GLN A 233 48.68 58.46 52.71
N GLY A 234 49.83 58.76 52.11
CA GLY A 234 51.07 59.06 52.83
C GLY A 234 52.03 57.92 53.22
N THR A 235 53.00 57.65 52.34
CA THR A 235 54.37 57.13 52.59
C THR A 235 55.10 57.77 53.80
N PRO A 236 56.33 57.35 54.18
CA PRO A 236 57.04 56.06 54.02
C PRO A 236 57.77 55.60 55.33
N SER A 237 58.24 54.36 55.42
CA SER A 237 59.42 54.04 56.24
C SER A 237 60.16 52.77 55.80
N VAL A 238 61.47 52.95 55.73
CA VAL A 238 62.59 52.02 55.48
C VAL A 238 62.78 51.05 56.67
N PHE A 239 63.65 50.04 56.49
CA PHE A 239 64.28 49.09 57.45
C PHE A 239 63.65 47.68 57.43
N ILE A 240 64.33 46.54 57.20
CA ILE A 240 65.75 46.11 57.10
C ILE A 240 65.83 45.03 56.01
#